data_AF-A0A1G9ZED6-F1
#
_entry.id   AF-A0A1G9ZED6-F1
#
_cell.length_a   1.000
_cell.length_b   1.000
_cell.length_c   1.000
_cell.angle_alpha   90.00
_cell.angle_beta   90.00
_cell.angle_gamma   90.00
#
_symmetry.space_group_name_H-M   'P 1'
#
loop_
_entity.id
_entity.type
_entity.pdbx_description
1 polymer ?
#
loop_
_entity_poly.entity_id
_entity_poly.type
_entity_poly.pdbx_seq_one_letter_code
_entity_poly.pdbx_strand_id
1 'polypeptide(L)' 'MPVEPPIRVAVDFVNAILADQATLWPGVERGADSRTVGHEAPDVRTAYRFVRAATTVSP' A
#
# COMPACT_ATOMS: atom_id res chain seq x y z
N MET A 1 -4.54 -9.32 -18.73
CA MET A 1 -3.11 -9.12 -19.04
C MET A 1 -2.31 -9.45 -17.79
N PRO A 2 -1.19 -10.18 -17.88
CA PRO A 2 -0.29 -10.34 -16.74
C PRO A 2 0.26 -8.97 -16.34
N VAL A 3 0.39 -8.71 -15.04
CA VAL A 3 0.97 -7.47 -14.51
C VAL A 3 2.48 -7.60 -14.57
N GLU A 4 3.14 -6.74 -15.33
CA GLU A 4 4.60 -6.72 -15.45
C GLU A 4 5.23 -5.96 -14.27
N PRO A 5 6.28 -6.51 -13.63
CA PRO A 5 7.03 -5.80 -12.60
C PRO A 5 7.76 -4.55 -13.13
N PRO A 6 8.01 -3.55 -12.26
CA PRO A 6 7.57 -3.47 -10.87
C PRO A 6 6.07 -3.12 -10.77
N ILE A 7 5.41 -3.71 -9.78
CA ILE A 7 3.97 -3.56 -9.55
C ILE A 7 3.74 -2.40 -8.60
N ARG A 8 3.14 -1.33 -9.11
CA ARG A 8 2.68 -0.23 -8.27
C ARG A 8 1.30 -0.55 -7.70
N VAL A 9 1.21 -0.58 -6.37
CA VAL A 9 -0.02 -0.81 -5.61
C VAL A 9 -0.42 0.47 -4.90
N ALA A 10 -1.71 0.80 -4.93
CA ALA A 10 -2.27 1.88 -4.14
C ALA A 10 -3.39 1.35 -3.24
N VAL A 11 -3.44 1.82 -2.00
CA VAL A 11 -4.48 1.48 -1.02
C VAL A 11 -5.10 2.77 -0.50
N ASP A 12 -6.41 2.93 -0.68
CA ASP A 12 -7.21 4.00 -0.07
C ASP A 12 -7.79 3.50 1.26
N PHE A 13 -7.42 4.16 2.35
CA PHE A 13 -7.91 3.85 3.69
C PHE A 13 -9.14 4.66 4.04
N VAL A 14 -9.98 4.14 4.94
CA VAL A 14 -11.19 4.84 5.39
C VAL A 14 -10.91 6.17 6.09
N ASN A 15 -9.72 6.37 6.66
CA ASN A 15 -9.30 7.60 7.29
C ASN A 15 -7.77 7.81 7.19
N ALA A 16 -7.32 9.03 7.50
CA ALA A 16 -5.92 9.42 7.40
C ALA A 16 -5.01 8.76 8.43
N ILE A 17 -5.54 8.37 9.59
CA ILE A 17 -4.75 7.75 10.68
C ILE A 17 -4.24 6.38 10.24
N LEU A 18 -5.08 5.58 9.57
CA LEU A 18 -4.68 4.28 9.04
C LEU A 18 -3.66 4.41 7.91
N ALA A 19 -3.83 5.43 7.06
CA ALA A 19 -2.83 5.75 6.04
C ALA A 19 -1.48 6.15 6.68
N ASP A 20 -1.48 6.93 7.76
CA ASP A 20 -0.26 7.29 8.50
C ASP A 20 0.44 6.04 9.05
N GLN A 21 -0.30 5.10 9.63
CA GLN A 21 0.27 3.85 10.12
C GLN A 21 0.92 3.03 9.01
N ALA A 22 0.29 2.96 7.83
CA ALA A 22 0.85 2.23 6.69
C ALA A 22 2.13 2.88 6.14
N THR A 23 2.28 4.21 6.23
CA THR A 23 3.52 4.89 5.83
C THR A 23 4.73 4.59 6.72
N LEU A 24 4.53 3.95 7.89
CA LEU A 24 5.63 3.48 8.72
C LEU A 24 6.38 2.28 8.12
N TRP A 25 5.82 1.65 7.08
CA TRP A 25 6.48 0.55 6.42
C TRP A 25 7.50 1.01 5.38
N PRO A 26 8.65 0.32 5.26
CA PRO A 26 9.68 0.67 4.31
C PRO A 26 9.16 0.68 2.86
N GLY A 27 9.48 1.75 2.13
CA GLY A 27 9.11 1.87 0.71
C GLY A 27 7.62 2.13 0.47
N VAL A 28 6.87 2.55 1.50
CA VAL A 28 5.50 3.04 1.36
C VAL A 28 5.52 4.57 1.30
N GLU A 29 4.88 5.13 0.28
CA GLU A 29 4.79 6.56 0.08
C GLU A 29 3.37 7.05 0.31
N ARG A 30 3.23 8.28 0.81
CA ARG A 30 1.92 8.92 0.91
C ARG A 30 1.46 9.36 -0.48
N GLY A 31 0.21 9.06 -0.80
CA GLY A 31 -0.43 9.52 -2.02
C GLY A 31 -0.70 11.02 -2.02
N ALA A 32 -1.30 11.52 -3.11
CA ALA A 32 -1.61 12.94 -3.27
C ALA A 32 -2.70 13.44 -2.30
N ASP A 33 -3.45 12.53 -1.67
CA ASP A 33 -4.44 12.82 -0.65
C ASP A 33 -4.00 12.28 0.74
N SER A 34 -4.77 12.62 1.77
CA SER A 34 -4.47 12.20 3.13
C SER A 34 -4.85 10.75 3.44
N ARG A 35 -5.33 9.94 2.48
CA ARG A 35 -5.89 8.60 2.77
C ARG A 35 -5.30 7.48 1.94
N THR A 36 -4.61 7.82 0.86
CA THR A 36 -4.04 6.87 -0.08
C THR A 36 -2.57 6.68 0.22
N VAL A 37 -2.10 5.44 0.15
CA VAL A 37 -0.67 5.13 0.17
C VAL A 37 -0.29 4.34 -1.08
N GLY A 38 0.95 4.50 -1.53
CA GLY A 38 1.54 3.78 -2.64
C GLY A 38 2.68 2.88 -2.19
N HIS A 39 2.85 1.73 -2.84
CA HIS A 39 4.02 0.87 -2.67
C HIS A 39 4.41 0.26 -4.01
N GLU A 40 5.72 0.24 -4.28
CA GLU A 40 6.29 -0.40 -5.46
C GLU A 40 6.84 -1.77 -5.07
N ALA A 41 6.25 -2.83 -5.64
CA ALA A 41 6.58 -4.21 -5.33
C ALA A 41 7.30 -4.89 -6.51
N PRO A 42 8.34 -5.70 -6.26
CA PRO A 42 9.09 -6.40 -7.31
C PRO A 42 8.29 -7.54 -7.97
N ASP A 43 7.21 -8.01 -7.34
CA ASP A 43 6.36 -9.07 -7.85
C ASP A 43 4.95 -9.05 -7.23
N VAL A 44 4.03 -9.83 -7.81
CA VAL A 44 2.63 -9.95 -7.36
C VAL A 44 2.54 -10.44 -5.92
N ARG A 45 3.45 -11.33 -5.51
CA ARG A 45 3.46 -11.90 -4.15
C ARG A 45 3.74 -10.81 -3.12
N THR A 46 4.67 -9.92 -3.39
CA THR A 46 5.09 -8.82 -2.51
C THR A 46 4.01 -7.75 -2.47
N ALA A 47 3.42 -7.41 -3.63
CA ALA A 47 2.24 -6.55 -3.73
C ALA A 47 1.08 -7.07 -2.86
N TYR A 48 0.75 -8.35 -2.98
CA TYR A 48 -0.31 -8.98 -2.18
C TYR A 48 -0.04 -8.93 -0.68
N ARG A 49 1.21 -9.20 -0.26
CA ARG A 49 1.62 -9.12 1.14
C ARG A 49 1.47 -7.72 1.70
N PHE A 50 1.82 -6.71 0.91
CA PHE A 50 1.60 -5.30 1.28
C PHE A 50 0.10 -5.01 1.50
N VAL A 51 -0.76 -5.33 0.54
CA VAL A 51 -2.22 -5.11 0.67
C VAL A 51 -2.78 -5.85 1.89
N ARG A 52 -2.43 -7.12 2.08
CA ARG A 52 -2.91 -7.93 3.19
C ARG A 52 -2.47 -7.38 4.54
N ALA A 53 -1.22 -6.95 4.64
CA ALA A 53 -0.75 -6.31 5.85
C ALA A 53 -1.55 -5.02 6.07
N ALA A 54 -1.68 -4.16 5.05
CA ALA A 54 -2.31 -2.84 5.17
C ALA A 54 -3.75 -2.95 5.69
N THR A 55 -4.50 -3.95 5.23
CA THR A 55 -5.86 -4.21 5.70
C THR A 55 -5.93 -4.85 7.09
N THR A 56 -4.87 -5.51 7.56
CA THR A 56 -4.81 -6.08 8.92
C THR A 56 -4.56 -5.01 9.99
N VAL A 57 -3.92 -3.89 9.61
CA VAL A 57 -3.67 -2.76 10.52
C VAL A 57 -4.94 -1.91 10.75
N SER A 58 -5.94 -2.02 9.87
CA SER A 58 -7.25 -1.40 10.06
C SER A 58 -8.03 -2.15 11.17
N PRO A 59 -8.32 -1.52 12.33
CA PRO A 59 -9.21 -2.08 13.34
C PRO A 59 -10.66 -2.19 12.83
#